data_AF-A0A9D1L282-F1
#
_entry.id   AF-A0A9D1L282-F1
#
_cell.length_a   1.000
_cell.length_b   1.000
_cell.length_c   1.000
_cell.angle_alpha   90.00
_cell.angle_beta   90.00
_cell.angle_gamma   90.00
#
_symmetry.space_group_name_H-M   'P 1'
#
loop_
_entity.id
_entity.type
_entity.pdbx_description
1 polymer ?
#
loop_
_entity_poly.entity_id
_entity_poly.type
_entity_poly.pdbx_seq_one_letter_code
_entity_poly.pdbx_strand_id
1 'polypeptide(L)'
;MKKKEPELKGVPAEESGAKKDGTAAEEAEVREAADGGENKEEKGSACGKFRNPEELLKAYGELEKEFTRRSQRLAEAERMLAEKEAPFEPTAEEWKGAVDKFFVEIPAAKPFAKEMAKEIMSHPELKSDRNCLTNALVRVLAASFRTPEQMLSDGQFLREHVLTSTAVKAAVVEGYLKGLREGQPPVVMRDGGQFGVAPRKVPKSIEEAGSLFLKDTE
;
A
#
# COMPACT_ATOMS: atom_id res chain seq x y z
N MET A 1 -49.84 -19.05 5.52
CA MET A 1 -49.95 -20.31 6.29
C MET A 1 -48.68 -21.11 6.08
N LYS A 2 -48.02 -21.54 7.18
CA LYS A 2 -46.93 -22.54 7.31
C LYS A 2 -45.62 -22.18 6.58
N LYS A 3 -44.52 -21.69 7.17
CA LYS A 3 -43.75 -22.08 8.39
C LYS A 3 -43.59 -23.60 8.55
N LYS A 4 -42.46 -24.14 8.08
CA LYS A 4 -41.67 -25.22 8.71
C LYS A 4 -40.41 -25.55 7.90
N GLU A 5 -39.26 -25.10 8.37
CA GLU A 5 -38.03 -25.93 8.41
C GLU A 5 -38.10 -26.84 9.65
N PRO A 6 -37.14 -27.74 9.93
CA PRO A 6 -36.17 -28.45 9.07
C PRO A 6 -36.18 -29.98 9.36
N GLU A 7 -35.66 -30.85 8.48
CA GLU A 7 -35.12 -32.15 8.93
C GLU A 7 -33.88 -32.62 8.12
N LEU A 8 -32.81 -32.69 8.90
CA LEU A 8 -31.55 -33.42 8.80
C LEU A 8 -31.62 -34.80 8.07
N LYS A 9 -30.73 -34.99 7.10
CA LYS A 9 -30.07 -36.27 6.78
C LYS A 9 -28.58 -35.94 6.69
N GLY A 10 -27.67 -36.50 7.47
CA GLY A 10 -27.61 -37.89 7.93
C GLY A 10 -26.39 -38.51 7.26
N VAL A 11 -25.20 -38.12 7.73
CA VAL A 11 -23.90 -38.71 7.37
C VAL A 11 -23.79 -40.03 8.12
N PRO A 12 -23.50 -41.17 7.47
CA PRO A 12 -23.08 -42.36 8.20
C PRO A 12 -21.55 -42.35 8.37
N ALA A 13 -21.14 -42.41 9.62
CA ALA A 13 -19.83 -42.82 10.08
C ALA A 13 -19.85 -44.35 10.32
N GLU A 14 -18.81 -45.04 9.89
CA GLU A 14 -18.12 -46.19 10.52
C GLU A 14 -16.74 -46.24 9.83
N GLU A 15 -15.62 -45.99 10.53
CA GLU A 15 -14.84 -46.96 11.33
C GLU A 15 -14.66 -48.31 10.61
N SER A 16 -13.50 -48.96 10.52
CA SER A 16 -12.14 -48.76 10.99
C SER A 16 -11.33 -49.87 10.28
N GLY A 17 -10.02 -49.69 10.04
CA GLY A 17 -9.24 -50.76 9.44
C GLY A 17 -7.86 -50.35 8.94
N ALA A 18 -6.90 -50.39 9.85
CA ALA A 18 -5.50 -50.11 9.62
C ALA A 18 -4.84 -50.95 8.51
N LYS A 19 -4.02 -50.31 7.67
CA LYS A 19 -2.70 -50.83 7.32
C LYS A 19 -1.75 -49.73 6.82
N LYS A 20 -0.54 -49.79 7.36
CA LYS A 20 0.65 -48.97 7.09
C LYS A 20 1.18 -49.21 5.68
N ASP A 21 1.79 -48.18 5.11
CA ASP A 21 3.06 -48.14 4.35
C ASP A 21 3.08 -46.74 3.67
N GLY A 22 3.93 -45.79 4.07
CA GLY A 22 5.35 -45.75 3.74
C GLY A 22 5.60 -44.46 2.96
N THR A 23 5.74 -43.33 3.65
CA THR A 23 6.02 -42.03 3.01
C THR A 23 7.51 -41.97 2.67
N ALA A 24 7.81 -42.17 1.39
CA ALA A 24 9.14 -42.01 0.82
C ALA A 24 9.61 -40.56 1.00
N ALA A 25 10.86 -40.44 1.47
CA ALA A 25 11.59 -39.20 1.57
C ALA A 25 11.75 -38.56 0.18
N GLU A 26 11.47 -37.26 0.12
CA GLU A 26 11.74 -36.43 -1.06
C GLU A 26 13.25 -36.17 -1.11
N GLU A 27 13.90 -36.83 -2.05
CA GLU A 27 15.34 -36.80 -2.27
C GLU A 27 15.76 -35.44 -2.84
N ALA A 28 16.81 -34.87 -2.23
CA ALA A 28 17.49 -33.69 -2.72
C ALA A 28 18.28 -34.02 -3.99
N GLU A 29 17.84 -33.49 -5.13
CA GLU A 29 18.56 -33.54 -6.39
C GLU A 29 19.74 -32.56 -6.35
N VAL A 30 20.91 -33.04 -5.93
CA VAL A 30 22.19 -32.34 -6.15
C VAL A 30 22.78 -32.87 -7.46
N ARG A 31 22.83 -31.98 -8.45
CA ARG A 31 23.43 -32.23 -9.77
C ARG A 31 24.88 -32.69 -9.61
N GLU A 32 25.18 -33.89 -10.08
CA GLU A 32 26.54 -34.36 -10.26
C GLU A 32 27.23 -33.55 -11.37
N ALA A 33 28.30 -32.86 -11.01
CA ALA A 33 29.32 -32.46 -11.96
C ALA A 33 30.32 -33.62 -12.09
N ALA A 34 30.14 -34.40 -13.14
CA ALA A 34 31.15 -35.33 -13.62
C ALA A 34 32.36 -34.53 -14.15
N ASP A 35 33.54 -34.77 -13.57
CA ASP A 35 34.79 -34.72 -14.32
C ASP A 35 35.61 -35.95 -13.95
N GLY A 36 35.91 -36.75 -14.98
CA GLY A 36 36.52 -38.07 -14.85
C GLY A 36 37.97 -38.07 -15.30
N GLY A 37 38.77 -38.90 -14.63
CA GLY A 37 40.12 -39.31 -15.04
C GLY A 37 41.04 -39.39 -13.81
N GLU A 38 41.64 -40.52 -13.42
CA GLU A 38 41.87 -41.80 -14.08
C GLU A 38 41.87 -42.94 -13.06
N ASN A 39 41.53 -44.12 -13.56
CA ASN A 39 41.50 -45.41 -12.87
C ASN A 39 42.93 -45.93 -12.62
N LYS A 40 43.19 -46.50 -11.44
CA LYS A 40 44.06 -47.67 -11.27
C LYS A 40 43.52 -48.58 -10.17
N GLU A 41 43.31 -49.83 -10.56
CA GLU A 41 42.78 -50.94 -9.77
C GLU A 41 43.67 -51.26 -8.57
N GLU A 42 43.08 -51.51 -7.40
CA GLU A 42 42.96 -52.85 -6.82
C GLU A 42 42.68 -52.80 -5.30
N LYS A 43 41.79 -53.73 -4.90
CA LYS A 43 41.49 -54.19 -3.53
C LYS A 43 40.63 -53.24 -2.71
N GLY A 44 39.50 -53.78 -2.24
CA GLY A 44 38.57 -53.10 -1.33
C GLY A 44 39.32 -52.39 -0.23
N SER A 45 39.46 -51.08 -0.36
CA SER A 45 39.99 -50.25 0.69
C SER A 45 38.88 -50.11 1.72
N ALA A 46 39.20 -50.31 2.99
CA ALA A 46 38.27 -50.13 4.10
C ALA A 46 37.74 -48.68 4.25
N CYS A 47 38.04 -47.80 3.28
CA CYS A 47 37.88 -46.35 3.32
C CYS A 47 36.83 -45.81 2.31
N GLY A 48 36.27 -46.66 1.44
CA GLY A 48 35.17 -46.27 0.54
C GLY A 48 35.53 -45.14 -0.44
N LYS A 49 34.79 -44.02 -0.39
CA LYS A 49 34.95 -42.85 -1.30
C LYS A 49 36.23 -42.04 -1.06
N PHE A 50 36.93 -42.28 0.05
CA PHE A 50 38.14 -41.54 0.43
C PHE A 50 39.39 -42.31 0.03
N ARG A 51 40.43 -41.57 -0.37
CA ARG A 51 41.64 -42.13 -0.98
C ARG A 51 42.57 -42.79 0.05
N ASN A 52 42.51 -42.36 1.31
CA ASN A 52 43.34 -42.86 2.42
C ASN A 52 42.55 -42.80 3.75
N PRO A 53 42.80 -43.67 4.76
CA PRO A 53 42.05 -43.66 6.02
C PRO A 53 42.23 -42.36 6.83
N GLU A 54 43.35 -41.68 6.66
CA GLU A 54 43.61 -40.37 7.26
C GLU A 54 42.68 -39.27 6.68
N GLU A 55 42.33 -39.38 5.39
CA GLU A 55 41.43 -38.43 4.72
C GLU A 55 39.99 -38.59 5.21
N LEU A 56 39.56 -39.84 5.44
CA LEU A 56 38.27 -40.15 6.05
C LEU A 56 38.17 -39.59 7.48
N LEU A 57 39.21 -39.76 8.30
CA LEU A 57 39.26 -39.17 9.64
C LEU A 57 39.21 -37.64 9.61
N LYS A 58 39.90 -37.03 8.64
CA LYS A 58 39.89 -35.58 8.45
C LYS A 58 38.50 -35.07 8.05
N ALA A 59 37.84 -35.73 7.10
CA ALA A 59 36.48 -35.38 6.69
C ALA A 59 35.47 -35.53 7.83
N TYR A 60 35.60 -36.58 8.66
CA TYR A 60 34.80 -36.74 9.87
C TYR A 60 35.02 -35.58 10.86
N GLY A 61 36.27 -35.21 11.12
CA GLY A 61 36.60 -34.09 12.00
C GLY A 61 36.14 -32.72 11.47
N GLU A 62 36.14 -32.52 10.15
CA GLU A 62 35.57 -31.33 9.52
C GLU A 62 34.05 -31.30 9.65
N LEU A 63 33.38 -32.44 9.45
CA LEU A 63 31.93 -32.56 9.62
C LEU A 63 31.51 -32.34 11.08
N GLU A 64 32.26 -32.87 12.03
CA GLU A 64 32.03 -32.67 13.47
C GLU A 64 32.17 -31.18 13.85
N LYS A 65 33.16 -30.48 13.29
CA LYS A 65 33.33 -29.03 13.47
C LYS A 65 32.16 -28.24 12.88
N GLU A 66 31.69 -28.59 11.69
CA GLU A 66 30.53 -27.94 11.07
C GLU A 66 29.24 -28.22 11.84
N PHE A 67 29.03 -29.43 12.36
CA PHE A 67 27.90 -29.76 13.20
C PHE A 67 27.92 -28.96 14.50
N THR A 68 29.08 -28.83 15.13
CA THR A 68 29.28 -28.02 16.34
C THR A 68 29.00 -26.54 16.06
N ARG A 69 29.57 -26.00 14.97
CA ARG A 69 29.38 -24.60 14.56
C ARG A 69 27.92 -24.30 14.24
N ARG A 70 27.22 -25.21 13.55
CA ARG A 70 25.80 -25.06 13.23
C ARG A 70 24.94 -25.14 14.49
N SER A 71 25.26 -26.05 15.41
CA SER A 71 24.55 -26.18 16.69
C SER A 71 24.74 -24.94 17.57
N GLN A 72 25.94 -24.37 17.61
CA GLN A 72 26.21 -23.10 18.29
C GLN A 72 25.41 -21.94 17.68
N ARG A 73 25.43 -21.80 16.35
CA ARG A 73 24.63 -20.77 15.66
C ARG A 73 23.13 -20.94 15.90
N LEU A 74 22.66 -22.18 15.95
CA LEU A 74 21.27 -22.48 16.24
C LEU A 74 20.91 -22.08 17.68
N ALA A 75 21.76 -22.44 18.65
CA ALA A 75 21.58 -22.02 20.04
C ALA A 75 21.61 -20.50 20.22
N GLU A 76 22.49 -19.79 19.50
CA GLU A 76 22.51 -18.32 19.49
C GLU A 76 21.23 -17.73 18.89
N ALA A 77 20.73 -18.30 17.79
CA ALA A 77 19.50 -17.86 17.15
C ALA A 77 18.27 -18.10 18.03
N GLU A 78 18.18 -19.28 18.67
CA GLU A 78 17.13 -19.61 19.64
C GLU A 78 17.17 -18.67 20.84
N ARG A 79 18.37 -18.34 21.35
CA ARG A 79 18.52 -17.36 22.43
C ARG A 79 18.03 -15.97 22.02
N MET A 80 18.36 -15.52 20.80
CA MET A 80 17.89 -14.24 20.29
C MET A 80 16.38 -14.20 20.06
N LEU A 81 15.77 -15.32 19.66
CA LEU A 81 14.31 -15.44 19.56
C LEU A 81 13.66 -15.40 20.94
N ALA A 82 14.18 -16.17 21.90
CA ALA A 82 13.70 -16.16 23.27
C ALA A 82 13.81 -14.78 23.93
N GLU A 83 14.86 -14.01 23.65
CA GLU A 83 15.01 -12.63 24.13
C GLU A 83 13.98 -11.67 23.50
N LYS A 84 13.57 -11.91 22.24
CA LYS A 84 12.54 -11.12 21.56
C LYS A 84 11.12 -11.48 21.98
N GLU A 85 10.89 -12.75 22.29
CA GLU A 85 9.61 -13.29 22.75
C GLU A 85 9.42 -13.15 24.26
N ALA A 86 10.47 -12.83 25.01
CA ALA A 86 10.39 -12.55 26.43
C ALA A 86 9.36 -11.43 26.67
N PRO A 87 8.40 -11.63 27.60
CA PRO A 87 7.40 -10.63 27.93
C PRO A 87 8.06 -9.29 28.25
N PHE A 88 7.74 -8.27 27.45
CA PHE A 88 8.26 -6.93 27.67
C PHE A 88 7.43 -6.26 28.77
N GLU A 89 7.90 -6.35 30.00
CA GLU A 89 7.35 -5.63 31.16
C GLU A 89 8.27 -4.46 31.55
N PRO A 90 8.33 -3.37 30.75
CA PRO A 90 9.16 -2.22 31.07
C PRO A 90 8.59 -1.49 32.29
N THR A 91 9.50 -0.89 33.06
CA THR A 91 9.10 0.05 34.12
C THR A 91 8.48 1.30 33.49
N ALA A 92 7.59 2.00 34.20
CA ALA A 92 6.90 3.19 33.68
C ALA A 92 7.86 4.29 33.13
N GLU A 93 9.06 4.41 33.71
CA GLU A 93 10.09 5.36 33.28
C GLU A 93 10.74 4.96 31.95
N GLU A 94 11.02 3.67 31.78
CA GLU A 94 11.58 3.09 30.55
C GLU A 94 10.56 3.18 29.41
N TRP A 95 9.28 2.95 29.71
CA TRP A 95 8.19 3.12 28.77
C TRP A 95 8.09 4.56 28.28
N LYS A 96 8.11 5.54 29.19
CA LYS A 96 8.09 6.95 28.81
C LYS A 96 9.28 7.31 27.92
N GLY A 97 10.48 6.85 28.28
CA GLY A 97 11.67 7.04 27.46
C GLY A 97 11.57 6.40 26.07
N ALA A 98 10.96 5.21 25.96
CA ALA A 98 10.73 4.54 24.68
C ALA A 98 9.71 5.29 23.81
N VAL A 99 8.63 5.81 24.41
CA VAL A 99 7.62 6.63 23.72
C VAL A 99 8.24 7.94 23.22
N ASP A 100 9.04 8.60 24.04
CA ASP A 100 9.72 9.84 23.66
C ASP A 100 10.70 9.60 22.50
N LYS A 101 11.50 8.53 22.56
CA LYS A 101 12.38 8.10 21.45
C LYS A 101 11.58 7.83 20.17
N PHE A 102 10.45 7.15 20.29
CA PHE A 102 9.58 6.84 19.15
C PHE A 102 9.06 8.11 18.45
N PHE A 103 8.64 9.14 19.20
CA PHE A 103 8.18 10.40 18.59
C PHE A 103 9.31 11.27 18.04
N VAL A 104 10.56 11.04 18.47
CA VAL A 104 11.75 11.65 17.86
C VAL A 104 12.08 10.95 16.54
N GLU A 105 12.05 9.62 16.50
CA GLU A 105 12.27 8.82 15.29
C GLU A 105 11.16 9.03 14.25
N ILE A 106 9.91 9.13 14.70
CA ILE A 106 8.73 9.29 13.85
C ILE A 106 7.92 10.53 14.29
N PRO A 107 8.31 11.74 13.86
CA PRO A 107 7.60 12.98 14.19
C PRO A 107 6.15 13.00 13.66
N ALA A 108 5.89 12.29 12.56
CA ALA A 108 4.57 12.18 11.95
C ALA A 108 3.55 11.42 12.84
N ALA A 109 4.01 10.70 13.87
CA ALA A 109 3.13 9.98 14.79
C ALA A 109 2.50 10.87 15.86
N LYS A 110 3.06 12.07 16.11
CA LYS A 110 2.56 13.03 17.11
C LYS A 110 1.06 13.34 17.01
N PRO A 111 0.48 13.65 15.83
CA PRO A 111 -0.96 13.89 15.71
C PRO A 111 -1.82 12.66 16.06
N PHE A 112 -1.27 11.46 15.90
CA PHE A 112 -1.97 10.21 16.13
C PHE A 112 -1.86 9.68 17.56
N ALA A 113 -1.09 10.34 18.44
CA ALA A 113 -0.81 9.85 19.80
C ALA A 113 -2.08 9.51 20.61
N LYS A 114 -3.15 10.31 20.46
CA LYS A 114 -4.44 10.06 21.14
C LYS A 114 -5.13 8.79 20.64
N GLU A 115 -5.12 8.58 19.33
CA GLU A 115 -5.74 7.40 18.70
C GLU A 115 -4.90 6.14 18.96
N MET A 116 -3.57 6.26 18.94
CA MET A 116 -2.66 5.19 19.33
C MET A 116 -2.90 4.74 20.77
N ALA A 117 -3.09 5.67 21.71
CA ALA A 117 -3.40 5.34 23.09
C ALA A 117 -4.72 4.55 23.23
N LYS A 118 -5.77 4.96 22.50
CA LYS A 118 -7.05 4.23 22.48
C LYS A 118 -6.89 2.82 21.92
N GLU A 119 -6.13 2.68 20.85
CA GLU A 119 -5.89 1.38 20.19
C GLU A 119 -5.13 0.42 21.13
N ILE A 120 -4.11 0.91 21.83
CA ILE A 120 -3.35 0.13 22.83
C ILE A 120 -4.22 -0.25 24.03
N MET A 121 -5.15 0.62 24.43
CA MET A 121 -6.11 0.29 25.50
C MET A 121 -7.13 -0.75 25.05
N SER A 122 -7.52 -0.74 23.77
CA SER A 122 -8.52 -1.63 23.19
C SER A 122 -7.97 -3.02 22.87
N HIS A 123 -6.66 -3.13 22.63
CA HIS A 123 -5.98 -4.40 22.35
C HIS A 123 -4.91 -4.71 23.40
N PRO A 124 -5.25 -5.49 24.45
CA PRO A 124 -4.30 -5.89 25.49
C PRO A 124 -3.10 -6.69 24.97
N GLU A 125 -3.28 -7.47 23.89
CA GLU A 125 -2.21 -8.25 23.25
C GLU A 125 -1.07 -7.37 22.75
N LEU A 126 -1.37 -6.13 22.33
CA LEU A 126 -0.37 -5.19 21.86
C LEU A 126 0.48 -4.63 23.00
N LYS A 127 0.13 -4.80 24.27
CA LYS A 127 0.93 -4.28 25.40
C LYS A 127 2.15 -5.14 25.69
N SER A 128 2.05 -6.43 25.40
CA SER A 128 3.11 -7.41 25.65
C SER A 128 4.20 -7.38 24.58
N ASP A 129 3.90 -6.82 23.41
CA ASP A 129 4.83 -6.73 22.30
C ASP A 129 5.81 -5.55 22.45
N ARG A 130 7.10 -5.82 22.21
CA ARG A 130 8.12 -4.77 22.10
C ARG A 130 7.83 -3.74 21.00
N ASN A 131 7.10 -4.14 19.96
CA ASN A 131 6.72 -3.31 18.81
C ASN A 131 5.29 -2.72 18.91
N CYS A 132 4.72 -2.70 20.12
CA CYS A 132 3.42 -2.14 20.46
C CYS A 132 3.10 -0.79 19.80
N LEU A 133 4.01 0.19 19.89
CA LEU A 133 3.83 1.55 19.37
C LEU A 133 3.76 1.57 17.84
N THR A 134 4.63 0.80 17.19
CA THR A 134 4.65 0.69 15.72
C THR A 134 3.39 -0.01 15.22
N ASN A 135 2.98 -1.11 15.87
CA ASN A 135 1.77 -1.84 15.52
C ASN A 135 0.51 -0.97 15.72
N ALA A 136 0.43 -0.22 16.83
CA ALA A 136 -0.65 0.71 17.08
C ALA A 136 -0.68 1.85 16.04
N LEU A 137 0.48 2.41 15.68
CA LEU A 137 0.56 3.42 14.63
C LEU A 137 0.08 2.88 13.29
N VAL A 138 0.53 1.69 12.88
CA VAL A 138 0.11 1.07 11.61
C VAL A 138 -1.40 0.83 11.58
N ARG A 139 -2.01 0.40 12.69
CA ARG A 139 -3.47 0.25 12.77
C ARG A 139 -4.20 1.58 12.67
N VAL A 140 -3.74 2.60 13.36
CA VAL A 140 -4.32 3.96 13.27
C VAL A 140 -4.15 4.52 11.86
N LEU A 141 -3.01 4.29 11.22
CA LEU A 141 -2.76 4.70 9.84
C LEU A 141 -3.67 3.92 8.87
N ALA A 142 -3.84 2.62 9.06
CA ALA A 142 -4.76 1.83 8.24
C ALA A 142 -6.22 2.29 8.40
N ALA A 143 -6.63 2.64 9.61
CA ALA A 143 -7.96 3.16 9.89
C ALA A 143 -8.18 4.59 9.35
N SER A 144 -7.13 5.42 9.35
CA SER A 144 -7.17 6.79 8.84
C SER A 144 -6.82 6.92 7.36
N PHE A 145 -6.36 5.85 6.72
CA PHE A 145 -6.03 5.82 5.30
C PHE A 145 -7.30 6.00 4.47
N ARG A 146 -7.30 7.02 3.61
CA ARG A 146 -8.37 7.32 2.67
C ARG A 146 -7.80 7.29 1.27
N THR A 147 -8.56 6.75 0.33
CA THR A 147 -8.16 6.80 -1.08
C THR A 147 -8.24 8.24 -1.59
N PRO A 148 -7.42 8.63 -2.59
CA PRO A 148 -7.49 9.96 -3.18
C PRO A 148 -8.91 10.32 -3.64
N GLU A 149 -9.67 9.35 -4.15
CA GLU A 149 -11.05 9.51 -4.55
C GLU A 149 -11.98 9.88 -3.38
N GLN A 150 -11.82 9.21 -2.23
CA GLN A 150 -12.58 9.52 -1.03
C GLN A 150 -12.21 10.91 -0.47
N MET A 151 -10.94 11.30 -0.56
CA MET A 151 -10.50 12.65 -0.15
C MET A 151 -11.08 13.75 -1.06
N LEU A 152 -11.23 13.49 -2.35
CA LEU A 152 -11.87 14.42 -3.29
C LEU A 152 -13.37 14.54 -3.05
N SER A 153 -14.02 13.50 -2.54
CA SER A 153 -15.44 13.56 -2.18
C SER A 153 -15.71 14.32 -0.87
N ASP A 154 -14.70 14.47 -0.01
CA ASP A 154 -14.81 15.22 1.23
C ASP A 154 -14.78 16.73 0.97
N GLY A 155 -15.96 17.35 1.08
CA GLY A 155 -16.13 18.77 0.89
C GLY A 155 -15.33 19.62 1.88
N GLN A 156 -15.02 19.14 3.09
CA GLN A 156 -14.21 19.90 4.06
C GLN A 156 -12.75 19.95 3.62
N PHE A 157 -12.18 18.81 3.24
CA PHE A 157 -10.82 18.74 2.72
C PHE A 157 -10.61 19.63 1.48
N LEU A 158 -11.54 19.58 0.53
CA LEU A 158 -11.47 20.42 -0.67
C LEU A 158 -11.51 21.90 -0.34
N ARG A 159 -12.37 22.33 0.60
CA ARG A 159 -12.47 23.75 0.98
C ARG A 159 -11.21 24.25 1.68
N GLU A 160 -10.69 23.47 2.63
CA GLU A 160 -9.60 23.92 3.50
C GLU A 160 -8.24 23.80 2.82
N HIS A 161 -7.96 22.72 2.09
CA HIS A 161 -6.64 22.45 1.53
C HIS A 161 -6.54 22.75 0.03
N VAL A 162 -7.54 22.35 -0.78
CA VAL A 162 -7.46 22.43 -2.25
C VAL A 162 -7.85 23.82 -2.75
N LEU A 163 -8.99 24.35 -2.30
CA LEU A 163 -9.50 25.63 -2.73
C LEU A 163 -8.82 26.81 -2.03
N THR A 164 -8.25 26.64 -0.84
CA THR A 164 -7.46 27.72 -0.21
C THR A 164 -6.17 28.01 -0.96
N SER A 165 -5.54 26.98 -1.55
CA SER A 165 -4.31 27.13 -2.32
C SER A 165 -4.51 28.01 -3.55
N THR A 166 -3.77 29.11 -3.61
CA THR A 166 -3.81 30.06 -4.73
C THR A 166 -3.31 29.44 -6.03
N ALA A 167 -2.35 28.50 -5.95
CA ALA A 167 -1.82 27.80 -7.11
C ALA A 167 -2.88 26.92 -7.79
N VAL A 168 -3.68 26.20 -7.01
CA VAL A 168 -4.76 25.34 -7.55
C VAL A 168 -5.87 26.20 -8.16
N LYS A 169 -6.27 27.28 -7.49
CA LYS A 169 -7.23 28.25 -8.04
C LYS A 169 -6.76 28.83 -9.38
N ALA A 170 -5.49 29.25 -9.46
CA ALA A 170 -4.93 29.80 -10.69
C ALA A 170 -4.93 28.76 -11.82
N ALA A 171 -4.52 27.53 -11.55
CA ALA A 171 -4.52 26.45 -12.54
C ALA A 171 -5.94 26.10 -13.03
N VAL A 172 -6.93 26.06 -12.13
CA VAL A 172 -8.33 25.82 -12.49
C VAL A 172 -8.89 26.95 -13.35
N VAL A 173 -8.62 28.21 -12.99
CA VAL A 173 -9.05 29.37 -13.77
C VAL A 173 -8.36 29.40 -15.14
N GLU A 174 -7.07 29.12 -15.21
CA GLU A 174 -6.32 29.06 -16.46
C GLU A 174 -6.85 27.96 -17.38
N GLY A 175 -7.09 26.75 -16.85
CA GLY A 175 -7.70 25.64 -17.58
C GLY A 175 -9.09 26.01 -18.12
N TYR A 176 -9.90 26.67 -17.30
CA TYR A 176 -11.22 27.15 -17.69
C TYR A 176 -11.14 28.22 -18.81
N LEU A 177 -10.31 29.24 -18.64
CA LEU A 177 -10.12 30.32 -19.63
C LEU A 177 -9.53 29.78 -20.94
N LYS A 178 -8.63 28.79 -20.87
CA LYS A 178 -8.09 28.10 -22.05
C LYS A 178 -9.18 27.30 -22.76
N GLY A 179 -10.00 26.56 -22.01
CA GLY A 179 -11.16 25.85 -22.56
C GLY A 179 -12.18 26.79 -23.23
N LEU A 180 -12.44 27.96 -22.64
CA LEU A 180 -13.26 29.00 -23.28
C LEU A 180 -12.64 29.56 -24.56
N ARG A 181 -11.32 29.72 -24.59
CA ARG A 181 -10.59 30.20 -25.76
C ARG A 181 -10.60 29.17 -26.89
N GLU A 182 -10.46 27.89 -26.56
CA GLU A 182 -10.50 26.76 -27.50
C GLU A 182 -11.92 26.47 -28.00
N GLY A 183 -12.93 26.61 -27.13
CA GLY A 183 -14.34 26.37 -27.44
C GLY A 183 -15.02 27.43 -28.32
N GLN A 184 -14.24 28.31 -28.97
CA GLN A 184 -14.70 29.50 -29.70
C GLN A 184 -15.74 30.32 -28.93
N PRO A 185 -15.34 31.35 -28.16
CA PRO A 185 -16.32 32.23 -27.56
C PRO A 185 -17.20 32.85 -28.67
N PRO A 186 -18.52 33.03 -28.45
CA PRO A 186 -19.37 33.67 -29.42
C PRO A 186 -18.74 35.00 -29.82
N VAL A 187 -18.67 35.26 -31.13
CA VAL A 187 -18.08 36.48 -31.69
C VAL A 187 -18.89 37.66 -31.15
N VAL A 188 -18.46 38.22 -30.03
CA VAL A 188 -18.87 39.55 -29.63
C VAL A 188 -18.38 40.48 -30.73
N MET A 189 -19.26 41.34 -31.23
CA MET A 189 -18.98 42.25 -32.34
C MET A 189 -17.58 42.84 -32.17
N ARG A 190 -16.64 42.38 -33.00
CA ARG A 190 -15.26 42.82 -32.97
C ARG A 190 -15.25 44.33 -33.23
N ASP A 191 -14.50 45.04 -32.39
CA ASP A 191 -14.21 46.47 -32.42
C ASP A 191 -14.46 47.13 -33.80
N GLY A 192 -15.69 47.59 -34.00
CA GLY A 192 -16.20 47.91 -35.34
C GLY A 192 -17.70 47.69 -35.52
N GLY A 193 -18.51 47.80 -34.47
CA GLY A 193 -19.96 47.83 -34.59
C GLY A 193 -20.38 49.04 -35.43
N GLN A 194 -20.67 48.81 -36.71
CA GLN A 194 -21.18 49.84 -37.59
C GLN A 194 -22.65 50.04 -37.24
N PHE A 195 -22.95 51.09 -36.46
CA PHE A 195 -24.32 51.50 -36.22
C PHE A 195 -24.96 51.82 -37.57
N GLY A 196 -25.96 51.04 -37.95
CA GLY A 196 -26.79 51.33 -39.12
C GLY A 196 -27.65 52.56 -38.83
N VAL A 197 -27.07 53.75 -38.94
CA VAL A 197 -27.85 54.99 -38.96
C VAL A 197 -28.56 55.01 -40.30
N ALA A 198 -29.88 54.83 -40.27
CA ALA A 198 -30.69 54.95 -41.46
C ALA A 198 -30.39 56.29 -42.16
N PRO A 199 -30.16 56.31 -43.49
CA PRO A 199 -29.83 57.55 -44.18
C PRO A 199 -30.98 58.56 -44.01
N ARG A 200 -30.65 59.79 -43.60
CA ARG A 200 -31.65 60.86 -43.44
C ARG A 200 -32.30 61.17 -44.79
N LYS A 201 -33.61 60.97 -44.88
CA LYS A 201 -34.39 61.38 -46.06
C LYS A 201 -34.62 62.89 -46.00
N VAL A 202 -33.89 63.64 -46.82
CA VAL A 202 -34.14 65.07 -47.06
C VAL A 202 -34.96 65.22 -48.35
N PRO A 203 -36.15 65.87 -48.31
CA PRO A 203 -36.96 66.06 -49.51
C PRO A 203 -36.24 66.99 -50.49
N LYS A 204 -36.30 66.67 -51.78
CA LYS A 204 -35.66 67.48 -52.84
C LYS A 204 -36.62 68.45 -53.51
N SER A 205 -37.93 68.35 -53.20
CA SER A 205 -39.00 69.18 -53.75
C SER A 205 -39.97 69.61 -52.65
N ILE A 206 -40.63 70.75 -52.85
CA ILE A 206 -41.65 71.30 -51.94
C ILE A 206 -42.85 70.34 -51.84
N GLU A 207 -43.24 69.71 -52.93
CA GLU A 207 -44.34 68.73 -52.97
C GLU A 207 -43.99 67.46 -52.15
N GLU A 208 -42.75 67.01 -52.26
CA GLU A 208 -42.25 65.86 -51.51
C GLU A 208 -42.16 66.17 -50.01
N ALA A 209 -41.74 67.38 -49.64
CA ALA A 209 -41.73 67.86 -48.26
C ALA A 209 -43.15 67.92 -47.66
N GLY A 210 -44.14 68.37 -48.45
CA GLY A 210 -45.54 68.37 -48.05
C GLY A 210 -46.06 66.95 -47.81
N SER A 211 -45.74 66.01 -48.69
CA SER A 211 -46.17 64.61 -48.55
C SER A 211 -45.55 63.89 -47.35
N LEU A 212 -44.31 64.23 -46.98
CA LEU A 212 -43.66 63.70 -45.78
C LEU A 212 -44.29 64.27 -44.51
N PHE A 213 -44.59 65.58 -44.49
CA PHE A 213 -45.25 66.22 -43.35
C PHE A 213 -46.64 65.65 -43.09
N LEU A 214 -47.46 65.47 -44.13
CA LEU A 214 -48.81 64.90 -43.96
C LEU A 214 -48.76 63.44 -43.48
N LYS A 215 -47.77 62.66 -43.92
CA LYS A 215 -47.58 61.26 -43.47
C LYS A 215 -47.16 61.13 -42.01
N ASP A 216 -46.51 62.14 -41.45
CA ASP A 216 -46.08 62.14 -40.04
C ASP A 216 -47.19 62.66 -39.10
N THR A 217 -48.29 63.20 -39.62
CA THR A 217 -49.41 63.76 -38.84
C THR A 217 -50.67 62.89 -38.74
N GLU A 218 -50.67 61.69 -39.34
CA GLU A 218 -51.65 60.61 -39.08
C GLU A 218 -51.08 59.59 -38.08
#